data_AF-A0A382D2E6-F1
#
_entry.id   AF-A0A382D2E6-F1
#
_cell.length_a   1.000
_cell.length_b   1.000
_cell.length_c   1.000
_cell.angle_alpha   90.00
_cell.angle_beta   90.00
_cell.angle_gamma   90.00
#
_symmetry.space_group_name_H-M   'P 1'
#
loop_
_entity.id
_entity.type
_entity.pdbx_description
1 polymer ?
#
loop_
_entity_poly.entity_id
_entity_poly.type
_entity_poly.pdbx_seq_one_letter_code
_entity_poly.pdbx_strand_id
1 'polypeptide(L)'
;MPVALIAILNIIFVTLLPRIFFRQDGTWNLKWLLTAAPYAVNPIFLLLNTEEIAIWEPVVFGFTKERLILETAGIPFFALSIALIGFTIGIHRVPIALWHQENDAPKSIVTQGPYAWVRHPFYTSFFMCLIGSVIVCPHPAPLGTLIYATVALMVTARREERRLSASEFGDEYREYMTKVGRFFPGIGRVS
;
A
#
# COMPACT_ATOMS: atom_id res chain seq x y z
N MET A 1 3.00 3.90 22.99
CA MET A 1 2.16 5.10 22.65
C MET A 1 2.62 5.87 21.41
N PRO A 2 3.87 6.37 21.29
CA PRO A 2 4.27 7.18 20.12
C PRO A 2 4.30 6.38 18.80
N VAL A 3 4.61 5.08 18.83
CA VAL A 3 4.61 4.22 17.64
C VAL A 3 3.20 3.98 17.10
N ALA A 4 2.25 3.66 17.99
CA ALA A 4 0.85 3.49 17.60
C ALA A 4 0.29 4.75 16.93
N LEU A 5 0.69 5.94 17.39
CA LEU A 5 0.34 7.21 16.75
C LEU A 5 0.90 7.31 15.31
N ILE A 6 2.17 6.95 15.09
CA ILE A 6 2.76 6.93 13.74
C ILE A 6 2.04 5.94 12.82
N ALA A 7 1.68 4.76 13.35
CA ALA A 7 0.92 3.76 12.61
C ALA A 7 -0.45 4.33 12.17
N ILE A 8 -1.19 4.92 13.10
CA ILE A 8 -2.49 5.54 12.83
C ILE A 8 -2.37 6.67 11.82
N LEU A 9 -1.40 7.59 12.01
CA LEU A 9 -1.15 8.70 11.09
C LEU A 9 -0.77 8.20 9.69
N ASN A 10 0.06 7.16 9.57
CA ASN A 10 0.41 6.60 8.28
C ASN A 10 -0.81 5.99 7.59
N ILE A 11 -1.66 5.27 8.31
CA ILE A 11 -2.85 4.66 7.70
C ILE A 11 -3.88 5.73 7.31
N ILE A 12 -4.09 6.76 8.14
CA ILE A 12 -4.92 7.91 7.78
C ILE A 12 -4.37 8.56 6.51
N PHE A 13 -3.06 8.77 6.43
CA PHE A 13 -2.41 9.33 5.25
C PHE A 13 -2.64 8.47 3.99
N VAL A 14 -2.46 7.15 4.08
CA VAL A 14 -2.76 6.21 2.99
C VAL A 14 -4.23 6.28 2.57
N THR A 15 -5.14 6.37 3.53
CA THR A 15 -6.59 6.45 3.29
C THR A 15 -6.99 7.75 2.62
N LEU A 16 -6.32 8.86 2.95
CA LEU A 16 -6.56 10.17 2.36
C LEU A 16 -5.83 10.39 1.04
N LEU A 17 -4.88 9.53 0.68
CA LEU A 17 -4.07 9.65 -0.53
C LEU A 17 -4.90 9.83 -1.81
N PRO A 18 -6.04 9.12 -2.04
CA PRO A 18 -6.91 9.36 -3.19
C PRO A 18 -7.45 10.78 -3.29
N ARG A 19 -7.63 11.48 -2.16
CA ARG A 19 -8.06 12.89 -2.16
C ARG A 19 -6.90 13.86 -2.35
N ILE A 20 -5.71 13.51 -1.87
CA ILE A 20 -4.53 14.38 -1.87
C ILE A 20 -3.86 14.42 -3.25
N PHE A 21 -3.73 13.27 -3.92
CA PHE A 21 -2.87 13.14 -5.10
C PHE A 21 -3.58 12.64 -6.37
N PHE A 22 -4.57 11.75 -6.25
CA PHE A 22 -5.19 11.13 -7.43
C PHE A 22 -6.24 12.04 -8.07
N ARG A 23 -6.53 11.78 -9.35
CA ARG A 23 -7.57 12.51 -10.09
C ARG A 23 -8.94 12.34 -9.43
N GLN A 24 -9.65 13.45 -9.27
CA GLN A 24 -10.95 13.51 -8.57
C GLN A 24 -12.17 13.38 -9.49
N ASP A 25 -11.96 13.20 -10.79
CA ASP A 25 -13.02 13.05 -11.80
C ASP A 25 -13.63 11.64 -11.88
N GLY A 26 -13.27 10.75 -10.94
CA GLY A 26 -13.86 9.42 -10.81
C GLY A 26 -15.00 9.38 -9.79
N THR A 27 -15.96 8.49 -10.00
CA THR A 27 -16.99 8.19 -9.01
C THR A 27 -16.47 7.18 -7.99
N TRP A 28 -16.79 7.39 -6.71
CA TRP A 28 -16.53 6.42 -5.66
C TRP A 28 -17.39 5.20 -5.94
N ASN A 29 -16.76 4.07 -6.27
CA ASN A 29 -17.45 2.85 -6.64
C ASN A 29 -17.03 1.68 -5.73
N LEU A 30 -17.73 0.55 -5.84
CA LEU A 30 -17.44 -0.63 -5.03
C LEU A 30 -15.99 -1.11 -5.20
N LYS A 31 -15.42 -0.97 -6.41
CA LYS A 31 -14.03 -1.36 -6.70
C LYS A 31 -13.05 -0.55 -5.85
N TRP A 32 -13.26 0.77 -5.76
CA TRP A 32 -12.48 1.63 -4.88
C TRP A 32 -12.56 1.17 -3.42
N LEU A 33 -13.78 0.93 -2.93
CA LEU A 33 -14.02 0.53 -1.55
C LEU A 33 -13.31 -0.80 -1.23
N LEU A 34 -13.39 -1.78 -2.13
CA LEU A 34 -12.71 -3.06 -1.96
C LEU A 34 -11.20 -2.87 -1.80
N THR A 35 -10.56 -2.03 -2.61
CA THR A 35 -9.12 -1.78 -2.45
C THR A 35 -8.75 -0.91 -1.26
N ALA A 36 -9.63 0.01 -0.83
CA ALA A 36 -9.38 0.91 0.29
C ALA A 36 -9.72 0.29 1.67
N ALA A 37 -10.61 -0.71 1.71
CA ALA A 37 -11.13 -1.30 2.94
C ALA A 37 -10.06 -1.79 3.92
N PRO A 38 -8.96 -2.47 3.50
CA PRO A 38 -7.90 -2.88 4.43
C PRO A 38 -7.32 -1.71 5.21
N TYR A 39 -7.14 -0.57 4.57
CA TYR A 39 -6.55 0.64 5.16
C TYR A 39 -7.58 1.41 6.00
N ALA A 40 -8.87 1.31 5.70
CA ALA A 40 -9.91 1.90 6.54
C ALA A 40 -10.17 1.08 7.82
N VAL A 41 -10.07 -0.25 7.72
CA VAL A 41 -10.40 -1.19 8.79
C VAL A 41 -9.24 -1.36 9.78
N ASN A 42 -8.00 -1.36 9.30
CA ASN A 42 -6.82 -1.59 10.13
C ASN A 42 -6.63 -0.58 11.29
N PRO A 43 -6.85 0.75 11.13
CA PRO A 43 -6.80 1.73 12.22
C PRO A 43 -7.79 1.45 13.33
N ILE A 44 -8.99 0.99 12.98
CA ILE A 44 -10.03 0.66 13.95
C ILE A 44 -9.53 -0.49 14.83
N PHE A 45 -8.92 -1.52 14.24
CA PHE A 45 -8.33 -2.62 15.00
C PHE A 45 -7.17 -2.17 15.88
N LEU A 46 -6.28 -1.31 15.38
CA LEU A 46 -5.17 -0.78 16.18
C LEU A 46 -5.66 0.11 17.35
N LEU A 47 -6.72 0.89 17.15
CA LEU A 47 -7.35 1.73 18.17
C LEU A 47 -8.14 0.92 19.21
N LEU A 48 -8.82 -0.16 18.79
CA LEU A 48 -9.57 -1.04 19.70
C LEU A 48 -8.69 -2.05 20.43
N ASN A 49 -7.42 -2.19 20.03
CA ASN A 49 -6.41 -3.02 20.69
C ASN A 49 -5.47 -2.16 21.57
N THR A 50 -5.99 -1.09 22.18
CA THR A 50 -5.30 -0.35 23.23
C THR A 50 -5.47 -1.02 24.60
N GLU A 51 -4.57 -0.72 25.54
CA GLU A 51 -4.56 -1.28 26.90
C GLU A 51 -5.89 -1.10 27.66
N GLU A 52 -6.68 -0.08 27.30
CA GLU A 52 -7.95 0.26 27.96
C GLU A 52 -9.16 -0.48 27.38
N ILE A 53 -9.11 -0.87 26.10
CA ILE A 53 -10.30 -1.35 25.37
C ILE A 53 -10.24 -2.85 25.12
N ALA A 54 -9.05 -3.45 24.97
CA ALA A 54 -8.75 -4.89 24.88
C ALA A 54 -9.95 -5.85 24.68
N ILE A 55 -10.74 -5.65 23.61
CA ILE A 55 -11.94 -6.46 23.29
C ILE A 55 -11.52 -7.89 22.89
N TRP A 56 -10.25 -8.07 22.53
CA TRP A 56 -9.67 -9.31 22.04
C TRP A 56 -8.34 -9.51 22.76
N GLU A 57 -8.18 -10.60 23.50
CA GLU A 57 -6.87 -10.96 24.06
C GLU A 57 -5.87 -11.07 22.89
N PRO A 58 -4.83 -10.21 22.82
CA PRO A 58 -3.81 -10.38 21.81
C PRO A 58 -3.12 -11.71 22.08
N VAL A 59 -2.98 -12.54 21.04
CA VAL A 59 -2.31 -13.86 21.09
C VAL A 59 -0.90 -13.76 21.70
N VAL A 60 -0.31 -12.58 21.69
CA VAL A 60 0.89 -12.22 22.43
C VAL A 60 0.61 -10.90 23.11
N PHE A 61 0.38 -10.86 24.44
CA PHE A 61 1.02 -9.88 25.35
C PHE A 61 0.70 -10.23 26.82
N GLY A 62 1.60 -11.02 27.42
CA GLY A 62 1.68 -11.18 28.87
C GLY A 62 2.63 -10.19 29.56
N PHE A 63 3.44 -9.42 28.81
CA PHE A 63 4.49 -8.57 29.37
C PHE A 63 4.78 -7.32 28.49
N THR A 64 5.11 -6.19 29.14
CA THR A 64 5.27 -4.85 28.53
C THR A 64 6.46 -4.75 27.55
N LYS A 65 7.45 -5.64 27.66
CA LYS A 65 8.73 -5.56 26.93
C LYS A 65 8.60 -6.03 25.48
N GLU A 66 7.85 -7.10 25.25
CA GLU A 66 7.56 -7.69 23.95
C GLU A 66 6.79 -6.68 23.09
N ARG A 67 5.88 -5.94 23.71
CA ARG A 67 5.10 -4.89 23.04
C ARG A 67 5.99 -3.76 22.55
N LEU A 68 6.93 -3.30 23.38
CA LEU A 68 7.88 -2.26 22.97
C LEU A 68 8.76 -2.72 21.79
N ILE A 69 9.19 -3.99 21.79
CA ILE A 69 9.99 -4.56 20.70
C ILE A 69 9.18 -4.56 19.40
N LEU A 70 7.95 -5.04 19.44
CA LEU A 70 7.06 -5.10 18.27
C LEU A 70 6.68 -3.70 17.76
N GLU A 71 6.36 -2.77 18.67
CA GLU A 71 6.17 -1.36 18.32
C GLU A 71 7.40 -0.81 17.58
N THR A 72 8.59 -0.98 18.16
CA THR A 72 9.84 -0.48 17.57
C THR A 72 10.13 -1.13 16.20
N ALA A 73 9.87 -2.42 16.08
CA ALA A 73 10.06 -3.18 14.84
C ALA A 73 9.10 -2.75 13.71
N GLY A 74 7.93 -2.19 14.03
CA GLY A 74 6.99 -1.66 13.04
C GLY A 74 7.40 -0.31 12.44
N ILE A 75 8.19 0.50 13.16
CA ILE A 75 8.57 1.87 12.74
C ILE A 75 9.21 1.90 11.33
N PRO A 76 10.20 1.05 11.00
CA PRO A 76 10.83 1.09 9.68
C PRO A 76 9.84 0.86 8.54
N PHE A 77 8.82 0.04 8.75
CA PHE A 77 7.80 -0.24 7.74
C PHE A 77 6.87 0.95 7.50
N PHE A 78 6.41 1.62 8.56
CA PHE A 78 5.63 2.85 8.40
C PHE A 78 6.47 3.98 7.79
N ALA A 79 7.73 4.12 8.21
CA ALA A 79 8.64 5.11 7.64
C ALA A 79 8.86 4.85 6.15
N LEU A 80 9.08 3.60 5.74
CA LEU A 80 9.24 3.21 4.35
C LEU A 80 7.96 3.44 3.53
N SER A 81 6.79 3.16 4.10
CA SER A 81 5.48 3.48 3.52
C SER A 81 5.37 4.97 3.20
N ILE A 82 5.59 5.84 4.20
CA ILE A 82 5.54 7.30 4.03
C ILE A 82 6.57 7.77 2.99
N ALA A 83 7.81 7.30 3.10
CA ALA A 83 8.89 7.69 2.19
C ALA A 83 8.60 7.29 0.74
N LEU A 84 8.09 6.08 0.50
CA LEU A 84 7.73 5.62 -0.84
C LEU A 84 6.56 6.43 -1.41
N ILE A 85 5.53 6.74 -0.62
CA ILE A 85 4.41 7.59 -1.06
C ILE A 85 4.93 8.97 -1.43
N GLY A 86 5.69 9.61 -0.52
CA GLY A 86 6.23 10.95 -0.73
C GLY A 86 7.13 11.02 -1.96
N PHE A 87 8.03 10.05 -2.13
CA PHE A 87 8.91 9.99 -3.30
C PHE A 87 8.12 9.73 -4.59
N THR A 88 7.12 8.84 -4.56
CA THR A 88 6.29 8.56 -5.73
C THR A 88 5.48 9.79 -6.14
N ILE A 89 4.87 10.51 -5.20
CA ILE A 89 4.18 11.78 -5.47
C ILE A 89 5.17 12.79 -6.05
N GLY A 90 6.37 12.92 -5.44
CA GLY A 90 7.36 13.93 -5.82
C GLY A 90 7.88 13.82 -7.26
N ILE A 91 7.84 12.64 -7.87
CA ILE A 91 8.22 12.48 -9.28
C ILE A 91 7.08 12.82 -10.26
N HIS A 92 5.83 12.77 -9.81
CA HIS A 92 4.67 13.03 -10.65
C HIS A 92 4.32 14.52 -10.64
N ARG A 93 4.20 15.12 -11.82
CA ARG A 93 3.82 16.55 -11.96
C ARG A 93 2.32 16.77 -12.03
N VAL A 94 1.56 15.71 -12.30
CA VAL A 94 0.10 15.73 -12.39
C VAL A 94 -0.50 14.53 -11.66
N PRO A 95 -1.71 14.67 -11.10
CA PRO A 95 -2.48 13.56 -10.55
C PRO A 95 -2.61 12.39 -11.54
N ILE A 96 -2.37 11.17 -11.06
CA ILE A 96 -2.62 9.96 -11.84
C ILE A 96 -4.06 9.49 -11.67
N ALA A 97 -4.54 8.72 -12.64
CA ALA A 97 -5.84 8.09 -12.55
C ALA A 97 -5.83 6.92 -11.56
N LEU A 98 -6.98 6.67 -10.93
CA LEU A 98 -7.21 5.45 -10.15
C LEU A 98 -7.49 4.28 -11.09
N TRP A 99 -7.09 3.08 -10.68
CA TRP A 99 -7.19 1.83 -11.44
C TRP A 99 -8.61 1.48 -11.96
N HIS A 100 -9.65 2.06 -11.36
CA HIS A 100 -11.05 1.82 -11.72
C HIS A 100 -11.66 2.94 -12.58
N GLN A 101 -10.91 4.00 -12.88
CA GLN A 101 -11.33 5.03 -13.82
C GLN A 101 -11.18 4.50 -15.25
N GLU A 102 -12.05 4.98 -16.15
CA GLU A 102 -12.04 4.55 -17.56
C GLU A 102 -11.29 5.51 -18.48
N ASN A 103 -11.20 6.80 -18.08
CA ASN A 103 -10.46 7.85 -18.78
C ASN A 103 -9.01 7.94 -18.29
N ASP A 104 -8.29 6.82 -18.36
CA ASP A 104 -6.93 6.60 -17.89
C ASP A 104 -6.03 6.05 -19.00
N ALA A 105 -6.22 6.54 -20.23
CA ALA A 105 -5.31 6.24 -21.33
C ALA A 105 -3.86 6.61 -20.92
N PRO A 106 -2.90 5.68 -21.06
CA PRO A 106 -1.51 5.95 -20.71
C PRO A 106 -0.96 7.05 -21.62
N LYS A 107 -0.12 7.91 -21.06
CA LYS A 107 0.56 8.99 -21.82
C LYS A 107 2.06 8.75 -22.01
N SER A 108 2.65 7.94 -21.14
CA SER A 108 4.07 7.54 -21.14
C SER A 108 4.28 6.46 -20.09
N ILE A 109 5.41 5.74 -20.18
CA ILE A 109 5.86 4.84 -19.11
C ILE A 109 6.85 5.57 -18.21
N VAL A 110 6.51 5.70 -16.93
CA VAL A 110 7.41 6.29 -15.93
C VAL A 110 8.32 5.20 -15.37
N THR A 111 9.63 5.34 -15.60
CA THR A 111 10.65 4.36 -15.17
C THR A 111 11.67 4.95 -14.18
N GLN A 112 11.48 6.19 -13.74
CA GLN A 112 12.39 6.92 -12.85
C GLN A 112 11.93 6.93 -11.39
N GLY A 113 12.84 7.28 -10.48
CA GLY A 113 12.56 7.34 -9.05
C GLY A 113 12.17 5.97 -8.48
N PRO A 114 11.09 5.88 -7.67
CA PRO A 114 10.62 4.59 -7.14
C PRO A 114 10.32 3.54 -8.21
N TYR A 115 9.90 3.98 -9.40
CA TYR A 115 9.62 3.09 -10.53
C TYR A 115 10.88 2.42 -11.09
N ALA A 116 12.09 2.90 -10.78
CA ALA A 116 13.31 2.19 -11.14
C ALA A 116 13.52 0.90 -10.32
N TRP A 117 12.87 0.80 -9.14
CA TRP A 117 13.03 -0.34 -8.23
C TRP A 117 11.84 -1.30 -8.26
N VAL A 118 10.62 -0.75 -8.33
CA VAL A 118 9.36 -1.53 -8.34
C VAL A 118 8.34 -0.89 -9.27
N ARG A 119 7.58 -1.70 -10.01
CA ARG A 119 6.58 -1.19 -10.96
C ARG A 119 5.37 -0.52 -10.31
N HIS A 120 5.05 -0.93 -9.08
CA HIS A 120 3.90 -0.42 -8.32
C HIS A 120 4.34 0.14 -6.96
N PRO A 121 5.00 1.31 -6.92
CA PRO A 121 5.55 1.85 -5.67
C PRO A 121 4.47 2.26 -4.66
N PHE A 122 3.30 2.74 -5.10
CA PHE A 122 2.16 2.95 -4.21
C PHE A 122 1.71 1.63 -3.56
N TYR A 123 1.56 0.55 -4.32
CA TYR A 123 1.12 -0.73 -3.76
C TYR A 123 2.18 -1.31 -2.80
N THR A 124 3.46 -1.11 -3.13
CA THR A 124 4.58 -1.46 -2.24
C THR A 124 4.50 -0.68 -0.93
N SER A 125 4.23 0.63 -0.97
CA SER A 125 4.04 1.44 0.24
C SER A 125 2.86 0.96 1.09
N PHE A 126 1.77 0.54 0.44
CA PHE A 126 0.60 0.02 1.11
C PHE A 126 0.87 -1.31 1.80
N PHE A 127 1.67 -2.19 1.18
CA PHE A 127 2.15 -3.40 1.84
C PHE A 127 3.01 -3.08 3.06
N MET A 128 3.91 -2.10 2.97
CA MET A 128 4.73 -1.71 4.11
C MET A 128 3.86 -1.18 5.26
N CYS A 129 2.81 -0.40 4.96
CA CYS A 129 1.84 0.03 5.95
C CYS A 129 1.17 -1.16 6.68
N LEU A 130 0.64 -2.14 5.93
CA LEU A 130 -0.07 -3.29 6.52
C LEU A 130 0.87 -4.27 7.25
N ILE A 131 2.09 -4.47 6.74
CA ILE A 131 3.12 -5.28 7.41
C ILE A 131 3.49 -4.64 8.74
N GLY A 132 3.70 -3.32 8.77
CA GLY A 132 3.92 -2.57 10.00
C GLY A 132 2.78 -2.79 11.01
N SER A 133 1.53 -2.76 10.56
CA SER A 133 0.37 -3.03 11.42
C SER A 133 0.33 -4.45 11.98
N VAL A 134 0.69 -5.47 11.19
CA VAL A 134 0.77 -6.86 11.67
C VAL A 134 1.90 -7.03 12.69
N ILE A 135 3.02 -6.34 12.51
CA ILE A 135 4.12 -6.37 13.48
C ILE A 135 3.70 -5.72 14.79
N VAL A 136 3.10 -4.52 14.74
CA VAL A 136 2.65 -3.80 15.94
C VAL A 136 1.52 -4.53 16.65
N CYS A 137 0.62 -5.18 15.89
CA CYS A 137 -0.51 -5.92 16.42
C CYS A 137 -0.57 -7.31 15.75
N PRO A 138 0.16 -8.31 16.29
CA PRO A 138 0.23 -9.67 15.73
C PRO A 138 -1.07 -10.44 16.01
N HIS A 139 -2.13 -10.07 15.29
CA HIS A 139 -3.48 -10.58 15.47
C HIS A 139 -4.06 -11.07 14.12
N PRO A 140 -4.97 -12.07 14.11
CA PRO A 140 -5.59 -12.56 12.88
C PRO A 140 -6.29 -11.47 12.05
N ALA A 141 -6.80 -10.42 12.68
CA ALA A 141 -7.49 -9.33 11.97
C ALA A 141 -6.55 -8.49 11.07
N PRO A 142 -5.46 -7.84 11.58
CA PRO A 142 -4.44 -7.22 10.73
C PRO A 142 -3.87 -8.17 9.68
N LEU A 143 -3.61 -9.43 10.05
CA LEU A 143 -3.11 -10.44 9.11
C LEU A 143 -4.11 -10.72 7.98
N GLY A 144 -5.40 -10.84 8.30
CA GLY A 144 -6.48 -10.99 7.33
C GLY A 144 -6.57 -9.81 6.37
N THR A 145 -6.41 -8.58 6.87
CA THR A 145 -6.36 -7.38 6.00
C THR A 145 -5.16 -7.39 5.05
N LEU A 146 -3.98 -7.86 5.51
CA LEU A 146 -2.79 -8.01 4.67
C LEU A 146 -2.97 -9.08 3.59
N ILE A 147 -3.53 -10.24 3.93
CA ILE A 147 -3.82 -11.32 2.98
C ILE A 147 -4.81 -10.83 1.92
N TYR A 148 -5.90 -10.22 2.35
CA TYR A 148 -6.91 -9.66 1.44
C TYR A 148 -6.28 -8.61 0.51
N ALA A 149 -5.53 -7.65 1.05
CA ALA A 149 -4.87 -6.61 0.27
C ALA A 149 -3.88 -7.20 -0.75
N THR A 150 -3.17 -8.27 -0.38
CA THR A 150 -2.24 -8.97 -1.28
C THR A 150 -2.96 -9.51 -2.51
N VAL A 151 -4.10 -10.18 -2.31
CA VAL A 151 -4.90 -10.70 -3.44
C VAL A 151 -5.47 -9.56 -4.28
N ALA A 152 -6.08 -8.57 -3.64
CA ALA A 152 -6.71 -7.43 -4.32
C ALA A 152 -5.69 -6.65 -5.17
N LEU A 153 -4.56 -6.25 -4.57
CA LEU A 153 -3.52 -5.49 -5.27
C LEU A 153 -2.82 -6.32 -6.35
N MET A 154 -2.65 -7.64 -6.18
CA MET A 154 -2.12 -8.51 -7.22
C MET A 154 -3.05 -8.57 -8.44
N VAL A 155 -4.36 -8.68 -8.22
CA VAL A 155 -5.36 -8.67 -9.31
C VAL A 155 -5.37 -7.32 -10.00
N THR A 156 -5.40 -6.23 -9.24
CA THR A 156 -5.37 -4.86 -9.78
C THR A 156 -4.10 -4.61 -10.59
N ALA A 157 -2.93 -4.90 -10.05
CA ALA A 157 -1.65 -4.70 -10.73
C ALA A 157 -1.56 -5.50 -12.03
N ARG A 158 -2.03 -6.75 -12.07
CA ARG A 158 -2.06 -7.56 -13.29
C ARG A 158 -2.98 -6.97 -14.35
N ARG A 159 -4.11 -6.40 -13.95
CA ARG A 159 -5.05 -5.75 -14.88
C ARG A 159 -4.43 -4.48 -15.47
N GLU A 160 -3.81 -3.66 -14.64
CA GLU A 160 -3.08 -2.45 -15.08
C GLU A 160 -1.93 -2.81 -16.01
N GLU A 161 -1.11 -3.79 -15.64
CA GLU A 161 0.01 -4.28 -16.45
C GLU A 161 -0.43 -4.78 -17.83
N ARG A 162 -1.53 -5.55 -17.89
CA ARG A 162 -2.10 -6.02 -19.16
C ARG A 162 -2.57 -4.86 -20.03
N ARG A 163 -3.22 -3.86 -19.43
CA ARG A 163 -3.69 -2.68 -20.15
C ARG A 163 -2.54 -1.84 -20.70
N LEU A 164 -1.51 -1.60 -19.89
CA LEU A 164 -0.30 -0.89 -20.31
C LEU A 164 0.43 -1.63 -21.43
N SER A 165 0.56 -2.96 -21.31
CA SER A 165 1.16 -3.81 -22.34
C SER A 165 0.36 -3.81 -23.65
N ALA A 166 -0.95 -3.61 -23.61
CA ALA A 166 -1.82 -3.55 -24.79
C ALA A 166 -1.95 -2.14 -25.39
N SER A 167 -1.31 -1.13 -24.79
CA SER A 167 -1.36 0.26 -25.25
C SER A 167 -0.31 0.55 -26.32
N GLU A 168 -0.33 1.78 -26.86
CA GLU A 168 0.71 2.28 -27.77
C GLU A 168 2.13 2.26 -27.16
N PHE A 169 2.25 2.31 -25.83
CA PHE A 169 3.51 2.20 -25.10
C PHE A 169 3.83 0.75 -24.67
N GLY A 170 3.14 -0.23 -25.26
CA GLY A 170 3.20 -1.63 -24.83
C GLY A 170 4.57 -2.27 -24.95
N ASP A 171 5.34 -1.95 -25.99
CA ASP A 171 6.70 -2.45 -26.19
C ASP A 171 7.65 -1.93 -25.10
N GLU A 172 7.63 -0.61 -24.86
CA GLU A 172 8.41 0.02 -23.78
C GLU A 172 8.06 -0.58 -22.42
N TYR A 173 6.76 -0.77 -22.15
CA TYR A 173 6.31 -1.35 -20.89
C TYR A 173 6.73 -2.81 -20.73
N ARG A 174 6.66 -3.62 -21.78
CA ARG A 174 7.13 -5.02 -21.77
C ARG A 174 8.62 -5.09 -21.48
N GLU A 175 9.44 -4.27 -22.13
CA GLU A 175 10.87 -4.20 -21.86
C GLU A 175 11.14 -3.83 -20.40
N TYR A 176 10.42 -2.82 -19.89
CA TYR A 176 10.50 -2.41 -18.49
C TYR A 176 10.13 -3.55 -17.50
N MET A 177 9.12 -4.37 -17.82
CA MET A 177 8.73 -5.53 -17.00
C MET A 177 9.81 -6.61 -16.91
N THR A 178 10.73 -6.69 -17.87
CA THR A 178 11.88 -7.63 -17.79
C THR A 178 12.93 -7.16 -16.80
N LYS A 179 13.04 -5.84 -16.56
CA LYS A 179 14.11 -5.22 -15.77
C LYS A 179 13.71 -4.99 -14.32
N VAL A 180 12.45 -4.63 -14.08
CA VAL A 180 11.98 -4.16 -12.76
C VAL A 180 10.93 -5.12 -12.19
N GLY A 181 10.99 -5.38 -10.87
CA GLY A 181 10.05 -6.28 -10.18
C GLY A 181 8.69 -5.62 -9.88
N ARG A 182 7.64 -6.40 -9.60
CA ARG A 182 6.27 -5.88 -9.44
C ARG A 182 6.11 -5.04 -8.16
N PHE A 183 6.35 -5.67 -7.00
CA PHE A 183 6.18 -5.09 -5.67
C PHE A 183 7.46 -5.08 -4.84
N PHE A 184 8.45 -5.89 -5.21
CA PHE A 184 9.74 -5.97 -4.56
C PHE A 184 10.83 -5.95 -5.63
N PRO A 185 11.99 -5.32 -5.36
CA PRO A 185 13.09 -5.27 -6.32
C PRO A 185 13.47 -6.67 -6.81
N GLY A 186 13.52 -6.84 -8.13
CA GLY A 186 13.89 -8.11 -8.78
C GLY A 186 12.84 -9.22 -8.77
N ILE A 187 11.76 -9.13 -7.99
CA ILE A 187 10.73 -10.17 -7.88
C ILE A 187 9.55 -9.89 -8.81
N GLY A 188 9.12 -10.89 -9.58
CA GLY A 188 7.99 -10.76 -10.51
C GLY A 188 8.32 -10.02 -11.81
N ARG A 189 9.59 -10.10 -12.24
CA ARG A 189 10.01 -9.80 -13.61
C ARG A 189 9.36 -10.79 -14.58
N VAL A 190 9.03 -10.32 -15.78
CA VAL A 190 8.48 -11.15 -16.86
C VAL A 190 9.60 -11.39 -17.85
N SER A 191 9.89 -12.65 -18.17
CA SER A 191 10.85 -13.06 -19.21
C SER A 191 10.17 -13.17 -20.56
#